data_AF-W2L3Q2-F1
#
_entry.id   AF-W2L3Q2-F1
#
_cell.length_a   1.000
_cell.length_b   1.000
_cell.length_c   1.000
_cell.angle_alpha   90.00
_cell.angle_beta   90.00
_cell.angle_gamma   90.00
#
_symmetry.space_group_name_H-M   'P 1'
#
loop_
_entity.id
_entity.type
_entity.pdbx_description
1 polymer ?
#
loop_
_entity_poly.entity_id
_entity_poly.type
_entity_poly.pdbx_seq_one_letter_code
_entity_poly.pdbx_strand_id
1 'polypeptide(L)'
;MWWRPPPPAVTNGHQSAVGLPQLTVVGSSNFGQRSYGCDLESNLVLFTRNADLQQRLQDEYDALTRDAEVVTEQLWRRPERMLHGLFSWKDGHWIRPVSKFIAAYL
;
A
#
# COMPACT_ATOMS: atom_id res chain seq x y z
N MET A 1 -4.97 6.13 -5.90
CA MET A 1 -4.82 5.63 -4.53
C MET A 1 -6.08 5.94 -3.74
N TRP A 2 -6.58 4.94 -3.01
CA TRP A 2 -7.80 5.00 -2.25
C TRP A 2 -7.44 5.10 -0.77
N TRP A 3 -7.67 6.25 -0.14
CA TRP A 3 -7.51 6.36 1.31
C TRP A 3 -8.84 6.04 1.97
N ARG A 4 -8.89 4.91 2.68
CA ARG A 4 -9.99 4.57 3.56
C ARG A 4 -9.50 4.68 4.99
N PRO A 5 -10.17 5.44 5.86
CA PRO A 5 -9.86 5.37 7.28
C PRO A 5 -10.01 3.91 7.73
N PRO A 6 -9.10 3.41 8.60
CA PRO A 6 -9.22 2.07 9.13
C PRO A 6 -10.62 1.89 9.75
N PRO A 7 -11.25 0.71 9.62
CA PRO A 7 -12.52 0.46 10.26
C PRO A 7 -12.37 0.80 11.75
N PRO A 8 -13.31 1.56 12.33
CA PRO A 8 -13.20 1.95 13.73
C PRO A 8 -13.07 0.69 14.58
N ALA A 9 -12.05 0.66 15.45
CA ALA A 9 -12.03 -0.30 16.54
C ALA A 9 -13.36 -0.15 17.28
N VAL A 10 -14.07 -1.26 17.51
CA VAL A 10 -15.35 -1.27 18.21
C VAL A 10 -15.12 -0.76 19.64
N THR A 11 -15.22 0.55 19.84
CA THR A 11 -15.19 1.19 21.15
C THR A 11 -16.57 1.79 21.39
N ASN A 12 -17.35 1.08 22.22
CA ASN A 12 -18.61 1.54 22.80
C ASN A 12 -19.67 2.08 21.81
N GLY A 13 -20.39 1.15 21.17
CA GLY A 13 -21.77 1.37 20.70
C GLY A 13 -22.01 2.35 19.55
N HIS A 14 -21.03 3.17 19.15
CA HIS A 14 -21.12 4.02 17.97
C HIS A 14 -20.36 3.36 16.82
N GLN A 15 -21.08 2.54 16.03
CA GLN A 15 -20.60 2.14 14.72
C GLN A 15 -20.50 3.41 13.86
N SER A 16 -19.31 3.98 13.71
CA SER A 16 -19.07 4.95 12.64
C SER A 16 -19.22 4.19 11.33
N ALA A 17 -20.40 4.29 10.71
CA ALA A 17 -20.67 3.71 9.41
C ALA A 17 -19.52 4.07 8.48
N VAL A 18 -18.89 3.07 7.87
CA VAL A 18 -17.78 3.31 6.97
C VAL A 18 -18.35 3.97 5.72
N GLY A 19 -18.33 5.30 5.69
CA GLY A 19 -18.95 6.11 4.66
C GLY A 19 -18.28 5.89 3.30
N LEU A 20 -19.04 6.17 2.24
CA LEU A 20 -18.55 6.15 0.87
C LEU A 20 -17.33 7.10 0.70
N PRO A 21 -16.42 6.83 -0.25
CA PRO A 21 -15.20 7.61 -0.42
C PRO A 21 -15.50 9.04 -0.87
N GLN A 22 -15.21 10.01 0.01
CA GLN A 22 -15.42 11.44 -0.28
C GLN A 22 -14.20 12.11 -0.93
N LEU A 23 -13.02 11.52 -0.75
CA LEU A 23 -11.74 12.02 -1.25
C LEU A 23 -11.02 10.89 -1.97
N THR A 24 -10.65 11.11 -3.23
CA THR A 24 -9.89 10.15 -4.04
C THR A 24 -8.72 10.86 -4.70
N VAL A 25 -7.53 10.27 -4.66
CA VAL A 25 -6.34 10.80 -5.32
C VAL A 25 -6.00 9.90 -6.50
N VAL A 26 -5.95 10.48 -7.70
CA VAL A 26 -5.65 9.76 -8.95
C VAL A 26 -4.47 10.46 -9.61
N GLY A 27 -3.42 9.72 -9.97
CA GLY A 27 -2.26 10.34 -10.60
C GLY A 27 -1.14 9.36 -10.87
N SER A 28 0.00 9.90 -11.31
CA SER A 28 1.17 9.12 -11.70
C SER A 28 2.06 8.68 -10.54
N SER A 29 1.87 9.25 -9.35
CA SER A 29 2.77 8.99 -8.23
C SER A 29 2.69 7.54 -7.75
N ASN A 30 3.87 6.91 -7.70
CA ASN A 30 4.04 5.57 -7.16
C ASN A 30 4.30 5.56 -5.65
N PHE A 31 4.27 6.73 -4.98
CA PHE A 31 4.52 6.89 -3.54
C PHE A 31 5.87 6.33 -3.05
N GLY A 32 6.83 6.15 -3.96
CA GLY A 32 8.21 5.79 -3.64
C GLY A 32 9.09 7.01 -3.38
N GLN A 33 10.28 6.79 -2.83
CA GLN A 33 11.26 7.86 -2.56
C GLN A 33 11.59 8.71 -3.80
N ARG A 34 11.71 8.08 -4.98
CA ARG A 34 11.97 8.82 -6.24
C ARG A 34 10.78 9.67 -6.70
N SER A 35 9.56 9.14 -6.60
CA SER A 35 8.34 9.89 -6.90
C SER A 35 8.14 11.12 -6.01
N TYR A 36 8.74 11.15 -4.81
CA TYR A 36 8.64 12.29 -3.91
C TYR A 36 9.64 13.41 -4.25
N GLY A 37 10.88 13.06 -4.60
CA GLY A 37 11.99 14.02 -4.68
C GLY A 37 12.65 14.19 -6.04
N CYS A 38 12.37 13.32 -7.01
CA CYS A 38 13.10 13.29 -8.29
C CYS A 38 12.19 13.37 -9.51
N ASP A 39 11.00 12.76 -9.45
CA ASP A 39 10.11 12.67 -10.61
C ASP A 39 9.07 13.80 -10.62
N LEU A 40 8.74 14.32 -11.81
CA LEU A 40 7.64 15.26 -11.97
C LEU A 40 6.32 14.48 -12.00
N GLU A 41 5.60 14.51 -10.89
CA GLU A 41 4.33 13.80 -10.73
C GLU A 41 3.13 14.70 -11.00
N SER A 42 2.09 14.14 -11.64
CA SER A 42 0.79 14.81 -11.80
C SER A 42 -0.28 14.01 -11.07
N ASN A 43 -0.88 14.63 -10.05
CA ASN A 43 -1.94 14.03 -9.24
C ASN A 43 -3.18 14.94 -9.20
N LEU A 44 -4.34 14.35 -9.45
CA LEU A 44 -5.66 14.93 -9.25
C LEU A 44 -6.20 14.51 -7.88
N VAL A 45 -6.53 15.50 -7.05
CA VAL A 45 -7.25 15.29 -5.79
C VAL A 45 -8.73 15.60 -6.02
N LEU A 46 -9.56 14.57 -5.99
CA LEU A 46 -11.00 14.67 -6.20
C LEU A 46 -11.73 14.63 -4.86
N PHE A 47 -12.41 15.73 -4.52
CA PHE A 47 -13.40 15.76 -3.43
C PHE A 47 -14.80 15.79 -4.01
N THR A 48 -15.66 14.87 -3.58
CA THR A 48 -17.05 14.79 -4.07
C THR A 48 -18.03 14.48 -2.95
N ARG A 49 -19.21 15.08 -3.04
CA ARG A 49 -20.40 14.77 -2.22
C ARG A 49 -21.52 14.11 -3.03
N ASN A 50 -21.30 13.87 -4.32
CA ASN A 50 -22.28 13.22 -5.18
C ASN A 50 -22.30 11.71 -4.87
N ALA A 51 -23.43 11.22 -4.35
CA ALA A 51 -23.59 9.83 -3.94
C ALA A 51 -23.33 8.82 -5.08
N ASP A 52 -23.74 9.12 -6.31
CA ASP A 52 -23.53 8.23 -7.45
C ASP A 52 -22.05 8.07 -7.79
N LEU A 53 -21.30 9.18 -7.75
CA LEU A 53 -19.86 9.15 -8.00
C LEU A 53 -19.13 8.42 -6.89
N GLN A 54 -19.51 8.67 -5.63
CA GLN A 54 -18.95 7.99 -4.49
C GLN A 54 -19.20 6.47 -4.52
N GLN A 55 -20.38 6.04 -5.00
CA GLN A 55 -20.69 4.62 -5.17
C GLN A 55 -19.83 3.97 -6.26
N ARG A 56 -19.70 4.61 -7.44
CA ARG A 56 -18.83 4.08 -8.51
C ARG A 56 -17.37 3.96 -8.06
N LEU A 57 -16.92 4.95 -7.30
CA LEU A 57 -15.60 4.97 -6.69
C LEU A 57 -15.43 3.81 -5.69
N GLN A 58 -16.45 3.54 -4.88
CA GLN A 58 -16.47 2.39 -3.97
C GLN A 58 -16.47 1.05 -4.73
N ASP A 59 -17.25 0.92 -5.80
CA ASP A 59 -17.34 -0.30 -6.60
C ASP A 59 -15.99 -0.65 -7.26
N GLU A 60 -15.27 0.36 -7.77
CA GLU A 60 -13.92 0.21 -8.33
C GLU A 60 -12.93 -0.25 -7.26
N TYR A 61 -12.99 0.36 -6.07
CA TYR A 61 -12.16 -0.07 -4.93
C TYR A 61 -12.44 -1.53 -4.54
N ASP A 62 -13.71 -1.92 -4.46
CA ASP A 62 -14.10 -3.29 -4.11
C ASP A 62 -13.69 -4.29 -5.19
N ALA A 63 -13.74 -3.90 -6.47
CA ALA A 63 -13.23 -4.70 -7.58
C ALA A 63 -11.72 -4.94 -7.47
N LEU A 64 -10.94 -3.91 -7.15
CA LEU A 64 -9.49 -4.03 -6.95
C LEU A 64 -9.13 -4.83 -5.69
N THR A 65 -9.94 -4.75 -4.65
CA THR A 65 -9.67 -5.41 -3.36
C THR A 65 -10.16 -6.86 -3.34
N ARG A 66 -11.04 -7.27 -4.26
CA ARG A 66 -11.65 -8.61 -4.31
C ARG A 66 -10.63 -9.76 -4.21
N ASP A 67 -9.54 -9.65 -4.97
CA ASP A 67 -8.49 -10.67 -5.04
C ASP A 67 -7.25 -10.28 -4.22
N ALA A 68 -7.34 -9.19 -3.45
CA ALA A 68 -6.28 -8.74 -2.57
C ALA A 68 -6.37 -9.39 -1.20
N GLU A 69 -5.22 -9.57 -0.54
CA GLU A 69 -5.14 -10.07 0.83
C GLU A 69 -4.44 -9.07 1.74
N VAL A 70 -4.83 -9.05 3.00
CA VAL A 70 -4.20 -8.17 4.00
C VAL A 70 -2.76 -8.62 4.22
N VAL A 71 -1.84 -7.69 4.00
CA VAL A 71 -0.42 -7.94 4.24
C VAL A 71 -0.16 -8.04 5.74
N THR A 72 0.22 -9.23 6.20
CA THR A 72 0.57 -9.52 7.61
C THR A 72 1.95 -10.16 7.69
N GLU A 73 2.54 -10.20 8.88
CA GLU A 73 3.83 -10.88 9.11
C GLU A 73 3.81 -12.37 8.68
N GLN A 74 2.66 -13.02 8.78
CA GLN A 74 2.50 -14.42 8.38
C GLN A 74 2.61 -14.59 6.86
N LEU A 75 2.19 -13.58 6.10
CA LEU A 75 2.27 -13.54 4.63
C LEU A 75 3.71 -13.69 4.13
N TRP A 76 4.65 -12.99 4.79
CA TRP A 76 6.07 -13.00 4.45
C TRP A 76 6.76 -14.32 4.79
N ARG A 77 6.14 -15.15 5.64
CA ARG A 77 6.66 -16.47 6.02
C ARG A 77 6.23 -17.58 5.07
N ARG A 78 5.33 -17.29 4.11
CA ARG A 78 4.89 -18.29 3.14
C ARG A 78 6.04 -18.70 2.22
N PRO A 79 6.18 -19.99 1.89
CA PRO A 79 7.33 -20.48 1.13
C PRO A 79 7.46 -19.77 -0.22
N GLU A 80 6.37 -19.51 -0.94
CA GLU A 80 6.40 -18.80 -2.22
C GLU A 80 6.87 -17.34 -2.15
N ARG A 81 6.86 -16.72 -0.97
CA ARG A 81 7.35 -15.35 -0.74
C ARG A 81 8.74 -15.31 -0.11
N MET A 82 9.35 -16.47 0.13
CA MET A 82 10.71 -16.59 0.65
C MET A 82 11.68 -17.04 -0.46
N LEU A 83 12.90 -16.54 -0.39
CA LEU A 83 13.99 -17.06 -1.20
C LEU A 83 14.41 -18.43 -0.67
N HIS A 84 14.48 -19.43 -1.54
CA HIS A 84 14.96 -20.78 -1.23
C HIS A 84 16.39 -20.98 -1.70
N GLY A 85 17.13 -21.88 -1.05
CA GLY A 85 18.50 -22.23 -1.44
C GLY A 85 19.58 -21.27 -0.92
N LEU A 86 20.69 -21.14 -1.64
CA LEU A 86 21.88 -20.33 -1.27
C LEU A 86 21.60 -18.83 -1.06
N PHE A 87 20.43 -18.36 -1.50
CA PHE A 87 19.96 -16.98 -1.36
C PHE A 87 18.93 -16.79 -0.23
N SER A 88 18.69 -17.81 0.61
CA SER A 88 17.72 -17.75 1.70
C SER A 88 18.09 -16.70 2.75
N TRP A 89 17.17 -15.77 2.97
CA TRP A 89 17.38 -14.51 3.69
C TRP A 89 17.56 -14.67 5.21
N LYS A 90 17.33 -15.86 5.76
CA LYS A 90 17.55 -16.12 7.20
C LYS A 90 19.01 -16.02 7.60
N ASP A 91 19.93 -16.35 6.69
CA ASP A 91 21.37 -16.31 6.98
C ASP A 91 22.09 -15.16 6.28
N GLY A 92 21.62 -14.69 5.11
CA GLY A 92 21.95 -13.37 4.54
C GLY A 92 23.42 -12.93 4.57
N HIS A 93 24.36 -13.88 4.68
CA HIS A 93 25.74 -13.59 5.06
C HIS A 93 26.51 -12.84 3.97
N TRP A 94 26.03 -12.91 2.72
CA TRP A 94 26.64 -12.27 1.57
C TRP A 94 26.04 -10.88 1.24
N ILE A 95 24.76 -10.64 1.57
CA ILE A 95 24.09 -9.35 1.31
C ILE A 95 24.69 -8.25 2.19
N ARG A 96 24.93 -8.54 3.47
CA ARG A 96 25.49 -7.58 4.45
C ARG A 96 26.90 -7.07 4.10
N PRO A 97 27.88 -7.89 3.70
CA PRO A 97 29.19 -7.39 3.30
C PRO A 97 29.10 -6.60 2.00
N VAL A 98 28.37 -7.08 0.97
CA VAL A 98 28.25 -6.36 -0.31
C VAL A 98 27.54 -5.01 -0.13
N SER A 99 26.48 -4.96 0.67
CA SER A 99 25.80 -3.69 0.98
C SER A 99 26.72 -2.73 1.74
N LYS A 100 27.55 -3.22 2.67
CA LYS A 100 28.55 -2.39 3.36
C LYS A 100 29.64 -1.88 2.42
N PHE A 101 30.10 -2.71 1.49
CA PHE A 101 31.08 -2.29 0.49
C PHE A 101 30.52 -1.22 -0.44
N ILE A 102 29.29 -1.39 -0.93
CA ILE A 102 28.66 -0.41 -1.83
C ILE A 102 28.30 0.89 -1.08
N ALA A 103 27.85 0.82 0.16
CA ALA A 103 27.57 2.00 0.99
C ALA A 103 28.81 2.86 1.30
N ALA A 104 30.03 2.31 1.17
CA ALA A 104 31.26 3.09 1.31
C ALA A 104 31.59 3.95 0.06
N TYR A 105 30.89 3.70 -1.07
CA TYR A 105 31.08 4.39 -2.35
C TYR A 105 29.86 5.23 -2.78
N LEU A 106 28.82 5.29 -1.95
CA LEU A 106 27.65 6.18 -2.07
C LEU A 106 27.75 7.30 -1.04
#